data_AF-A0A6L4ZM06-F1
#
_entry.id   AF-A0A6L4ZM06-F1
#
_cell.length_a   1.000
_cell.length_b   1.000
_cell.length_c   1.000
_cell.angle_alpha   90.00
_cell.angle_beta   90.00
_cell.angle_gamma   90.00
#
_symmetry.space_group_name_H-M   'P 1'
#
loop_
_entity.id
_entity.type
_entity.pdbx_description
1 polymer ?
#
loop_
_entity_poly.entity_id
_entity_poly.type
_entity_poly.pdbx_seq_one_letter_code
_entity_poly.pdbx_strand_id
1 'polypeptide(L)' 'MSHFGAETLGKVTTQVIQSRKQKGEKITALTAYDYPSARLVDEAGVDIILVGDSLSNVVLGLENTLSVI' A
#
# COMPACT_ATOMS: atom_id res chain seq x y z
N MET A 1 10.47 11.15 20.15
CA MET A 1 10.12 10.03 19.26
C MET A 1 8.61 10.00 19.16
N SER A 2 8.08 10.72 18.17
CA SER A 2 6.64 10.93 18.00
C SER A 2 5.94 9.61 17.80
N HIS A 3 5.02 9.31 18.72
CA HIS A 3 4.06 8.23 18.58
C HIS A 3 3.26 8.50 17.29
N PHE A 4 3.35 7.62 16.30
CA PHE A 4 2.37 7.55 15.23
C PHE A 4 1.03 7.25 15.91
N GLY A 5 0.15 8.25 15.95
CA GLY A 5 -1.19 8.10 16.48
C GLY A 5 -1.95 7.14 15.57
N ALA A 6 -1.92 5.86 15.92
CA ALA A 6 -2.86 4.89 15.39
C ALA A 6 -4.21 5.18 16.06
N GLU A 7 -4.96 6.14 15.50
CA GLU A 7 -6.42 6.01 15.58
C GLU A 7 -6.75 4.61 15.07
N THR A 8 -7.59 3.87 15.79
CA THR A 8 -8.09 2.56 15.37
C THR A 8 -8.59 2.66 13.93
N LEU A 9 -7.76 2.22 12.99
CA LEU A 9 -7.97 2.39 11.55
C LEU A 9 -9.10 1.44 11.15
N GLY A 10 -10.32 1.97 11.15
CA GLY A 10 -11.40 1.36 10.41
C GLY A 10 -10.95 1.08 8.98
N LYS A 11 -11.49 0.02 8.38
CA LYS A 11 -11.10 -0.43 7.04
C LYS A 11 -11.01 0.73 6.05
N VAL A 12 -9.86 0.90 5.40
CA VAL A 12 -9.67 1.95 4.38
C VAL A 12 -10.53 1.62 3.17
N THR A 13 -11.40 2.55 2.79
CA THR A 13 -12.26 2.44 1.60
C THR A 13 -11.94 3.54 0.59
N THR A 14 -12.51 3.43 -0.61
CA THR A 14 -12.38 4.49 -1.63
C THR A 14 -12.92 5.83 -1.16
N GLN A 15 -13.98 5.85 -0.34
CA GLN A 15 -14.52 7.08 0.25
C GLN A 15 -13.53 7.72 1.25
N VAL A 16 -12.83 6.90 2.06
CA VAL A 16 -11.79 7.39 2.97
C VAL A 16 -10.69 8.08 2.17
N ILE A 17 -10.17 7.42 1.13
CA ILE A 17 -9.13 7.99 0.26
C ILE A 17 -9.58 9.30 -0.41
N GLN A 18 -10.81 9.35 -0.91
CA GLN A 18 -11.38 10.56 -1.52
C GLN A 18 -11.47 11.70 -0.50
N SER A 19 -11.91 11.41 0.72
CA SER A 19 -11.99 12.40 1.81
C SER A 19 -10.61 12.95 2.19
N ARG A 20 -9.60 12.08 2.34
CA ARG A 20 -8.22 12.51 2.63
C ARG A 20 -7.67 13.44 1.56
N LYS A 21 -7.91 13.12 0.29
CA LYS A 21 -7.54 13.98 -0.84
C LYS A 21 -8.21 15.35 -0.75
N GLN A 22 -9.50 15.42 -0.42
CA GLN A 22 -10.23 16.69 -0.27
C GLN A 22 -9.70 17.54 0.88
N LYS A 23 -9.24 16.90 1.96
CA LYS A 23 -8.62 17.56 3.11
C LYS A 23 -7.16 17.97 2.90
N GLY A 24 -6.55 17.57 1.78
CA GLY A 24 -5.12 17.80 1.50
C GLY A 24 -4.18 16.91 2.32
N GLU A 25 -4.70 15.84 2.93
CA GLU A 25 -3.90 14.85 3.66
C GLU A 25 -3.12 13.99 2.66
N LYS A 26 -1.87 13.66 2.99
CA LYS A 26 -1.05 12.79 2.15
C LYS A 26 -1.58 11.36 2.22
N ILE A 27 -1.60 10.69 1.07
CA ILE A 27 -2.00 9.29 0.92
C ILE A 27 -0.74 8.49 0.62
N THR A 28 -0.52 7.41 1.36
CA THR A 28 0.62 6.51 1.24
C THR A 28 0.19 5.23 0.53
N ALA A 29 1.02 4.76 -0.40
CA ALA A 29 0.79 3.50 -1.10
C ALA A 29 2.11 2.74 -1.20
N LEU A 30 2.07 1.42 -0.99
CA LEU A 30 3.24 0.56 -1.07
C LEU A 30 2.88 -0.77 -1.72
N THR A 31 3.81 -1.35 -2.45
CA THR A 31 3.62 -2.68 -3.05
C THR A 31 3.89 -3.77 -2.02
N ALA A 32 3.06 -4.82 -2.06
CA ALA A 32 3.28 -6.07 -1.32
C ALA A 32 2.71 -7.22 -2.14
N TYR A 33 3.40 -8.36 -2.13
CA TYR A 33 3.12 -9.47 -3.04
C TYR A 33 2.82 -10.78 -2.33
N ASP A 34 2.97 -10.83 -1.01
CA ASP A 34 2.70 -11.99 -0.19
C ASP A 34 2.06 -11.59 1.15
N TYR A 35 1.56 -12.59 1.88
CA TYR A 35 0.89 -12.37 3.15
C TYR A 35 1.79 -11.72 4.22
N PRO A 36 3.04 -12.18 4.46
CA PRO A 36 3.91 -11.57 5.47
C PRO A 36 4.20 -10.10 5.19
N SER A 37 4.53 -9.73 3.95
CA SER A 37 4.79 -8.34 3.59
C SER A 37 3.53 -7.49 3.71
N ALA A 38 2.37 -7.97 3.22
CA ALA A 38 1.12 -7.24 3.34
C ALA A 38 0.74 -6.95 4.80
N ARG A 39 0.96 -7.92 5.69
CA ARG A 39 0.71 -7.73 7.13
C ARG A 39 1.61 -6.66 7.75
N LEU A 40 2.90 -6.67 7.42
CA LEU A 40 3.84 -5.65 7.92
C LEU A 40 3.49 -4.25 7.42
N VAL A 41 3.05 -4.14 6.16
CA VAL A 41 2.64 -2.88 5.55
C VAL A 41 1.34 -2.33 6.17
N ASP A 42 0.38 -3.21 6.48
CA ASP A 42 -0.85 -2.86 7.20
C ASP A 42 -0.54 -2.38 8.64
N GLU A 43 0.31 -3.12 9.37
CA GLU A 43 0.75 -2.74 10.73
C GLU A 43 1.55 -1.41 10.74
N ALA A 44 2.21 -1.07 9.63
CA ALA A 44 2.91 0.21 9.46
C ALA A 44 1.97 1.40 9.14
N GLY A 45 0.68 1.16 8.92
CA GLY A 45 -0.32 2.21 8.68
C GLY A 45 -0.31 2.78 7.26
N VAL A 46 0.11 1.99 6.26
CA VAL A 46 0.03 2.41 4.85
C VAL A 46 -1.42 2.37 4.37
N ASP A 47 -1.84 3.39 3.61
CA ASP A 47 -3.26 3.53 3.23
C ASP A 47 -3.70 2.54 2.14
N ILE A 48 -2.78 2.19 1.25
CA ILE A 48 -3.06 1.33 0.09
C ILE A 48 -1.92 0.33 -0.11
N ILE A 49 -2.27 -0.96 -0.17
CA ILE A 49 -1.39 -2.01 -0.67
C ILE A 49 -1.67 -2.21 -2.16
N LEU A 50 -0.66 -2.00 -3.00
CA LEU A 50 -0.74 -2.16 -4.45
C LEU A 50 -0.12 -3.49 -4.89
N VAL A 51 -0.96 -4.44 -5.30
CA VAL A 51 -0.50 -5.65 -6.00
C VAL A 51 -0.32 -5.30 -7.48
N GLY A 52 0.88 -4.86 -7.84
CA GLY A 52 1.22 -4.38 -9.18
C GLY A 52 1.98 -5.40 -10.04
N ASP A 53 2.08 -5.09 -11.33
CA ASP A 53 2.87 -5.82 -12.33
C ASP A 53 4.39 -5.73 -12.09
N SER A 54 4.85 -4.76 -11.30
CA SER A 54 6.22 -4.63 -10.79
C SER A 54 6.73 -5.85 -9.99
N LEU A 55 5.83 -6.77 -9.61
CA LEU A 55 6.17 -8.15 -9.21
C LEU A 55 7.18 -8.80 -10.18
N SER A 56 6.99 -8.59 -11.49
CA SER A 56 7.83 -9.13 -12.56
C SER A 56 9.30 -8.83 -12.34
N ASN A 57 9.62 -7.58 -11.97
CA ASN A 57 10.98 -7.16 -11.76
C ASN A 57 11.51 -7.64 -10.41
N VAL A 58 10.77 -7.37 -9.33
CA VAL A 58 11.32 -7.48 -7.97
C VAL A 58 11.18 -8.87 -7.36
N VAL A 59 10.25 -9.69 -7.86
CA VAL A 59 10.04 -11.06 -7.39
C VAL A 59 10.47 -12.08 -8.44
N LEU A 60 10.13 -11.86 -9.71
CA LEU A 60 10.42 -12.83 -10.78
C LEU A 60 11.76 -12.58 -11.49
N GLY A 61 12.41 -11.43 -11.27
CA GLY A 61 13.71 -11.10 -11.87
C GLY A 61 13.66 -10.79 -13.36
N LEU A 62 12.48 -10.44 -13.90
CA LEU A 62 12.29 -10.11 -15.30
C LEU A 62 12.72 -8.66 -15.58
N GLU A 63 13.17 -8.39 -16.81
CA GLU A 63 13.63 -7.04 -17.20
C GLU A 63 12.49 -6.03 -17.33
N ASN A 64 11.28 -6.49 -17.62
CA ASN A 64 10.11 -5.66 -17.80
C ASN A 64 8.85 -6.35 -17.25
N THR A 65 7.74 -5.63 -17.23
CA THR A 65 6.46 -6.12 -16.71
C THR A 65 5.54 -6.72 -17.77
N LEU A 66 5.97 -6.81 -19.04
CA LEU A 66 5.16 -7.33 -20.15
C LEU A 66 4.92 -8.84 -20.09
N SER A 67 5.73 -9.56 -19.32
CA SER A 67 5.64 -11.01 -19.18
C SER A 67 4.60 -11.45 -18.14
N VAL A 68 4.13 -10.54 -17.29
CA VAL A 68 3.06 -10.79 -16.31
C VAL A 68 1.80 -10.08 -16.81
N ILE A 69 1.03 -10.78 -17.65
CA ILE A 69 -0.30 -10.40 -18.13
C ILE A 69 -1.16 -11.66 -18.16
#